data_AF-A0A6A5VLA9-F1
#
_entry.id   AF-A0A6A5VLA9-F1
#
_cell.length_a   1.000
_cell.length_b   1.000
_cell.length_c   1.000
_cell.angle_alpha   90.00
_cell.angle_beta   90.00
_cell.angle_gamma   90.00
#
_symmetry.space_group_name_H-M   'P 1'
#
loop_
_entity.id
_entity.type
_entity.pdbx_description
1 polymer ?
#
loop_
_entity_poly.entity_id
_entity_poly.type
_entity_poly.pdbx_seq_one_letter_code
_entity_poly.pdbx_strand_id
1 'polypeptide(L)'
;MHRACTSVANSDHRPALALSREMYETLVEEWKLPLSLLFVLSTRTSCFVPFESIEHNVTGHVFQTIDKNGRSFTCALSRSMNTHETNILLVGLQPAEFDVMCDELSTSTPLTACPTFVPLCLIDMVNEIIEHDLEAGRIRMHNNMLQLGLGKSVPGDVYVDCSNHHYDFVPITRALTGLSANLAKCELACEAHSLLLDQMDGEREKWTSKLDDTQRERWAEHAAALQIRSDRLREWMQGMKPRTKYLAKRSQAYIQQVNTFMAQKDNALNMQTAEASLNLSRASYRDSATMIAIANDSKQVALVTSKDSSSMFIIATLTLVFLPPTFTATLFSTQFFDLKADTESMTSSRFWLYWAVTVPLTVVTLASAAFFWKMRYKKFGGRLERRGSWVSSMEKGVHWQP
;
A
#
# COMPACT_ATOMS: atom_id res chain seq x y z
N MET A 1 -42.56 17.22 -28.95
CA MET A 1 -41.62 16.73 -27.92
C MET A 1 -41.38 17.84 -26.92
N HIS A 2 -41.88 17.71 -25.68
CA HIS A 2 -41.53 18.64 -24.60
C HIS A 2 -40.20 18.20 -23.97
N ARG A 3 -39.22 19.11 -23.90
CA ARG A 3 -37.87 18.85 -23.37
C ARG A 3 -37.84 19.29 -21.90
N ALA A 4 -37.74 18.34 -20.98
CA ALA A 4 -37.42 18.60 -19.58
C ALA A 4 -36.08 17.95 -19.27
N CYS A 5 -35.01 18.74 -19.20
CA CYS A 5 -33.67 18.27 -18.88
C CYS A 5 -33.34 18.70 -17.46
N THR A 6 -33.23 17.74 -16.54
CA THR A 6 -32.88 17.99 -15.15
C THR A 6 -31.66 17.14 -14.79
N SER A 7 -30.48 17.76 -14.72
CA SER A 7 -29.28 17.11 -14.19
C SER A 7 -29.19 17.37 -12.68
N VAL A 8 -29.24 16.31 -11.87
CA VAL A 8 -28.90 16.40 -10.44
C VAL A 8 -27.83 15.34 -10.17
N ALA A 9 -26.58 15.78 -10.08
CA ALA A 9 -25.48 14.96 -9.58
C ALA A 9 -25.41 15.14 -8.06
N ASN A 10 -25.95 14.20 -7.29
CA ASN A 10 -25.68 14.10 -5.86
C ASN A 10 -24.84 12.87 -5.58
N SER A 11 -23.91 13.02 -4.64
CA SER A 11 -22.84 12.09 -4.25
C SER A 11 -23.30 10.79 -3.57
N ASP A 12 -24.61 10.56 -3.47
CA ASP A 12 -25.15 9.28 -3.00
C ASP A 12 -25.27 8.34 -4.20
N HIS A 13 -24.82 7.10 -4.04
CA HIS A 13 -24.80 6.09 -5.09
C HIS A 13 -26.18 5.67 -5.65
N ARG A 14 -27.25 6.43 -5.38
CA ARG A 14 -28.56 6.33 -6.01
C ARG A 14 -28.76 7.60 -6.87
N PRO A 15 -29.09 7.49 -8.17
CA PRO A 15 -29.40 8.67 -8.93
C PRO A 15 -30.66 9.26 -8.29
N ALA A 16 -30.61 10.50 -7.81
CA ALA A 16 -31.84 11.18 -7.44
C ALA A 16 -32.70 11.19 -8.71
N LEU A 17 -33.86 10.52 -8.66
CA LEU A 17 -34.84 10.68 -9.73
C LEU A 17 -35.12 12.18 -9.78
N ALA A 18 -34.78 12.81 -10.90
CA ALA A 18 -34.92 14.26 -11.05
C ALA A 18 -36.38 14.71 -11.22
N LEU A 19 -37.32 13.79 -10.97
CA LEU A 19 -38.75 14.00 -10.96
C LEU A 19 -39.20 14.19 -9.50
N SER A 20 -39.90 15.28 -9.21
CA SER A 20 -40.62 15.41 -7.95
C SER A 20 -41.69 14.32 -7.85
N ARG A 21 -42.11 14.00 -6.62
CA ARG A 21 -43.20 13.05 -6.38
C ARG A 21 -44.48 13.45 -7.13
N GLU A 22 -44.84 14.72 -7.07
CA GLU A 22 -46.02 15.28 -7.76
C GLU A 22 -45.91 15.13 -9.29
N MET A 23 -44.74 15.42 -9.87
CA MET A 23 -44.51 15.24 -11.31
C MET A 23 -44.64 13.78 -11.71
N TYR A 24 -44.11 12.86 -10.90
CA TYR A 24 -44.22 11.42 -11.16
C TYR A 24 -45.66 10.93 -11.06
N GLU A 25 -46.40 11.32 -10.01
CA GLU A 25 -47.82 10.98 -9.85
C GLU A 25 -48.63 11.51 -11.04
N THR A 26 -48.38 12.74 -11.48
CA THR A 26 -49.02 13.33 -12.67
C THR A 26 -48.69 12.55 -13.95
N LEU A 27 -47.43 12.17 -14.17
CA LEU A 27 -47.02 11.39 -15.34
C LEU A 27 -47.67 10.00 -15.34
N VAL A 28 -47.75 9.34 -14.19
CA VAL A 28 -48.41 8.03 -14.05
C VAL A 28 -49.90 8.14 -14.35
N GLU A 29 -50.56 9.19 -13.85
CA GLU A 29 -51.99 9.41 -14.07
C GLU A 29 -52.32 9.79 -15.52
N GLU A 30 -51.56 10.70 -16.12
CA GLU A 30 -51.78 11.20 -17.49
C GLU A 30 -51.36 10.17 -18.54
N TRP A 31 -50.17 9.57 -18.38
CA TRP A 31 -49.62 8.64 -19.37
C TRP A 31 -49.95 7.19 -19.06
N LYS A 32 -50.73 6.92 -18.01
CA LYS A 32 -51.19 5.58 -17.60
C LYS A 32 -50.04 4.57 -17.48
N LEU A 33 -48.89 5.03 -16.97
CA LEU A 33 -47.70 4.20 -16.76
C LEU A 33 -47.90 3.30 -15.53
N PRO A 34 -47.28 2.10 -15.48
CA PRO A 34 -47.49 1.18 -14.38
C PRO A 34 -46.71 1.62 -13.14
N LEU A 35 -47.25 1.35 -11.95
CA LEU A 35 -46.56 1.62 -10.68
C LEU A 35 -45.23 0.85 -10.54
N SER A 36 -45.07 -0.25 -11.27
CA SER A 36 -43.82 -1.02 -11.35
C SER A 36 -42.65 -0.22 -11.93
N LEU A 37 -42.91 0.92 -12.59
CA LEU A 37 -41.85 1.81 -13.09
C LEU A 37 -40.91 2.28 -11.97
N LEU A 38 -41.43 2.68 -10.80
CA LEU A 38 -40.56 3.05 -9.65
C LEU A 38 -39.69 1.89 -9.19
N PHE A 39 -40.26 0.68 -9.19
CA PHE A 39 -39.52 -0.51 -8.81
C PHE A 39 -38.37 -0.76 -9.80
N VAL A 40 -38.65 -0.75 -11.11
CA VAL A 40 -37.64 -0.94 -12.17
C VAL A 40 -36.52 0.11 -12.08
N LEU A 41 -36.89 1.38 -11.92
CA LEU A 41 -35.92 2.48 -11.75
C LEU A 41 -35.02 2.28 -10.51
N SER A 42 -35.50 1.59 -9.48
CA SER A 42 -34.75 1.32 -8.25
C SER A 42 -33.86 0.08 -8.33
N THR A 43 -34.22 -0.95 -9.11
CA THR A 43 -33.53 -2.25 -9.08
C THR A 43 -32.18 -2.24 -9.77
N ARG A 44 -31.95 -1.32 -10.73
CA ARG A 44 -30.76 -1.34 -11.60
C ARG A 44 -30.51 -2.75 -12.14
N THR A 45 -31.55 -3.33 -12.73
CA THR A 45 -31.49 -4.63 -13.41
C THR A 45 -31.95 -4.44 -14.84
N SER A 46 -31.31 -5.12 -15.78
CA SER A 46 -31.82 -5.20 -17.15
C SER A 46 -33.12 -6.01 -17.15
N CYS A 47 -34.22 -5.43 -17.60
CA CYS A 47 -35.51 -6.09 -17.65
C CYS A 47 -36.42 -5.53 -18.75
N PHE A 48 -37.27 -6.39 -19.30
CA PHE A 48 -38.38 -6.01 -20.16
C PHE A 48 -39.69 -6.46 -19.49
N VAL A 49 -40.53 -5.51 -19.08
CA VAL A 49 -41.76 -5.77 -18.32
C VAL A 49 -42.97 -5.24 -19.11
N PRO A 50 -43.66 -6.10 -19.87
CA PRO A 50 -44.89 -5.70 -20.55
C PRO A 50 -46.03 -5.52 -19.55
N PHE A 51 -46.97 -4.63 -19.86
CA PHE A 51 -48.19 -4.42 -19.08
C PHE A 51 -49.39 -4.10 -20.00
N GLU A 52 -50.58 -4.45 -19.54
CA GLU A 52 -51.85 -4.21 -20.21
C GLU A 52 -52.88 -3.80 -19.17
N SER A 53 -53.48 -2.62 -19.35
CA SER A 53 -54.54 -2.09 -18.49
C SER A 53 -55.87 -2.20 -19.24
N ILE A 54 -56.72 -3.11 -18.78
CA ILE A 54 -58.05 -3.34 -19.35
C ILE A 54 -58.96 -2.13 -19.09
N GLU A 55 -58.88 -1.55 -17.89
CA GLU A 55 -59.71 -0.41 -17.47
C GLU A 55 -59.48 0.84 -18.32
N HIS A 56 -58.22 1.10 -18.67
CA HIS A 56 -57.86 2.29 -19.46
C HIS A 56 -57.65 1.99 -20.95
N ASN A 57 -57.78 0.73 -21.37
CA ASN A 57 -57.48 0.27 -22.73
C ASN A 57 -56.08 0.71 -23.21
N VAL A 58 -55.09 0.57 -22.32
CA VAL A 58 -53.69 0.96 -22.55
C VAL A 58 -52.80 -0.27 -22.53
N THR A 59 -51.90 -0.37 -23.50
CA THR A 59 -50.84 -1.39 -23.54
C THR A 59 -49.49 -0.74 -23.53
N GLY A 60 -48.48 -1.40 -22.97
CA GLY A 60 -47.16 -0.81 -22.88
C GLY A 60 -46.12 -1.75 -22.31
N HIS A 61 -44.94 -1.21 -22.08
CA HIS A 61 -43.87 -1.92 -21.39
C HIS A 61 -42.94 -0.94 -20.68
N VAL A 62 -42.29 -1.45 -19.64
CA VAL A 62 -41.14 -0.80 -19.02
C VAL A 62 -39.90 -1.61 -19.38
N PHE A 63 -39.00 -0.97 -20.10
CA PHE A 63 -37.71 -1.52 -20.46
C PHE A 63 -36.62 -0.80 -19.67
N GLN A 64 -35.67 -1.57 -19.17
CA GLN A 64 -34.44 -1.03 -18.61
C GLN A 64 -33.27 -1.88 -19.07
N THR A 65 -32.19 -1.20 -19.44
CA THR A 65 -30.88 -1.82 -19.53
C THR A 65 -29.83 -0.95 -18.85
N ILE A 66 -28.60 -1.44 -18.76
CA ILE A 66 -27.54 -0.81 -17.98
C ILE A 66 -26.25 -0.89 -18.76
N ASP A 67 -25.50 0.21 -18.79
CA ASP A 67 -24.14 0.17 -19.29
C ASP A 67 -23.19 -0.52 -18.28
N LYS A 68 -21.96 -0.79 -18.72
CA LYS A 68 -20.91 -1.35 -17.85
C LYS A 68 -20.55 -0.49 -16.63
N ASN A 69 -20.91 0.80 -16.61
CA ASN A 69 -20.66 1.70 -15.49
C ASN A 69 -21.81 1.68 -14.47
N GLY A 70 -22.90 0.99 -14.74
CA GLY A 70 -24.07 0.94 -13.87
C GLY A 70 -25.08 2.06 -14.13
N ARG A 71 -24.93 2.82 -15.23
CA ARG A 71 -25.92 3.81 -15.65
C ARG A 71 -27.08 3.11 -16.35
N SER A 72 -28.28 3.35 -15.86
CA SER A 72 -29.50 2.78 -16.42
C SER A 72 -29.97 3.57 -17.63
N PHE A 73 -30.37 2.87 -18.68
CA PHE A 73 -31.11 3.37 -19.83
C PHE A 73 -32.52 2.79 -19.72
N THR A 74 -33.48 3.63 -19.33
CA THR A 74 -34.84 3.20 -19.05
C THR A 74 -35.81 3.85 -20.04
N CYS A 75 -36.72 3.04 -20.57
CA CYS A 75 -37.84 3.47 -21.40
C CYS A 75 -39.14 2.96 -20.78
N ALA A 76 -40.08 3.85 -20.53
CA ALA A 76 -41.45 3.47 -20.22
C ALA A 76 -42.34 3.93 -21.37
N LEU A 77 -42.98 2.97 -22.04
CA LEU A 77 -43.85 3.23 -23.18
C LEU A 77 -45.28 2.84 -22.81
N SER A 78 -46.22 3.73 -23.08
CA SER A 78 -47.65 3.45 -23.03
C SER A 78 -48.31 3.87 -24.34
N ARG A 79 -49.25 3.05 -24.80
CA ARG A 79 -50.04 3.29 -26.00
C ARG A 79 -51.51 3.13 -25.70
N SER A 80 -52.28 4.18 -25.96
CA SER A 80 -53.73 4.12 -25.87
C SER A 80 -54.31 3.46 -27.11
N MET A 81 -55.13 2.44 -26.93
CA MET A 81 -55.84 1.80 -28.04
C MET A 81 -56.98 2.68 -28.58
N ASN A 82 -57.46 3.65 -27.79
CA ASN A 82 -58.55 4.54 -28.18
C ASN A 82 -58.06 5.73 -29.01
N THR A 83 -57.00 6.42 -28.57
CA THR A 83 -56.46 7.61 -29.27
C THR A 83 -55.35 7.26 -30.26
N HIS A 84 -54.82 6.04 -30.20
CA HIS A 84 -53.62 5.61 -30.91
C HIS A 84 -52.35 6.43 -30.60
N GLU A 85 -52.38 7.24 -29.54
CA GLU A 85 -51.22 7.99 -29.08
C GLU A 85 -50.26 7.07 -28.32
N THR A 86 -48.96 7.26 -28.58
CA THR A 86 -47.87 6.56 -27.91
C THR A 86 -47.07 7.57 -27.11
N ASN A 87 -47.04 7.39 -25.79
CA ASN A 87 -46.24 8.19 -24.87
C ASN A 87 -44.97 7.41 -24.50
N ILE A 88 -43.84 8.10 -24.50
CA ILE A 88 -42.53 7.50 -24.24
C ILE A 88 -41.82 8.36 -23.21
N LEU A 89 -41.50 7.78 -22.06
CA LEU A 89 -40.66 8.36 -21.04
C LEU A 89 -39.26 7.72 -21.10
N LEU A 90 -38.26 8.55 -21.38
CA LEU A 90 -36.86 8.13 -21.42
C LEU A 90 -36.11 8.69 -20.21
N VAL A 91 -35.37 7.82 -19.51
CA VAL A 91 -34.62 8.19 -18.30
C VAL A 91 -33.19 7.63 -18.39
N GLY A 92 -32.21 8.47 -18.06
CA GLY A 92 -30.80 8.09 -17.92
C GLY A 92 -29.90 8.37 -19.14
N LEU A 93 -30.46 8.90 -20.22
CA LEU A 93 -29.72 9.37 -21.38
C LEU A 93 -29.02 10.71 -21.10
N GLN A 94 -27.81 10.87 -21.62
CA GLN A 94 -27.12 12.15 -21.71
C GLN A 94 -27.74 13.02 -22.82
N PRO A 95 -27.52 14.36 -22.80
CA PRO A 95 -28.07 15.25 -23.82
C PRO A 95 -27.75 14.84 -25.25
N ALA A 96 -26.51 14.43 -25.53
CA ALA A 96 -26.11 13.98 -26.87
C ALA A 96 -26.79 12.67 -27.28
N GLU A 97 -26.93 11.71 -26.36
CA GLU A 97 -27.61 10.43 -26.62
C GLU A 97 -29.12 10.64 -26.83
N PHE A 98 -29.72 11.60 -26.10
CA PHE A 98 -31.12 11.98 -26.27
C PHE A 98 -31.37 12.62 -27.64
N ASP A 99 -30.46 13.47 -28.11
CA ASP A 99 -30.57 14.10 -29.42
C ASP A 99 -30.48 13.03 -30.54
N VAL A 100 -29.55 12.07 -30.43
CA VAL A 100 -29.46 10.91 -31.35
C VAL A 100 -30.76 10.08 -31.33
N MET A 101 -31.36 9.85 -30.15
CA MET A 101 -32.64 9.15 -30.06
C MET A 101 -33.76 9.92 -30.76
N CYS A 102 -33.81 11.25 -30.60
CA CYS A 102 -34.82 12.08 -31.25
C CYS A 102 -34.67 12.05 -32.78
N ASP A 103 -33.44 12.10 -33.28
CA ASP A 103 -33.15 12.01 -34.71
C ASP A 103 -33.58 10.64 -35.27
N GLU A 104 -33.27 9.54 -34.57
CA GLU A 104 -33.68 8.18 -34.95
C GLU A 104 -35.22 8.03 -34.97
N LEU A 105 -35.91 8.56 -33.96
CA LEU A 105 -37.38 8.55 -33.87
C LEU A 105 -38.03 9.37 -35.01
N SER A 106 -37.41 10.49 -35.39
CA SER A 106 -37.92 11.34 -36.47
C SER A 106 -37.72 10.72 -37.85
N THR A 107 -36.59 10.06 -38.07
CA THR A 107 -36.23 9.43 -39.35
C THR A 107 -37.03 8.14 -39.58
N SER A 108 -37.22 7.35 -38.52
CA SER A 108 -37.88 6.05 -38.56
C SER A 108 -39.33 6.11 -38.08
N THR A 109 -40.06 7.17 -38.46
CA THR A 109 -41.42 7.45 -38.01
C THR A 109 -42.36 6.22 -38.05
N PRO A 110 -42.43 5.40 -39.11
CA PRO A 110 -43.36 4.27 -39.12
C PRO A 110 -42.98 3.19 -38.09
N LEU A 111 -41.70 2.98 -37.81
CA LEU A 111 -41.24 1.98 -36.83
C LEU A 111 -41.59 2.35 -35.38
N THR A 112 -41.85 3.63 -35.09
CA THR A 112 -42.23 4.10 -33.75
C THR A 112 -43.56 3.52 -33.25
N ALA A 113 -44.41 3.03 -34.15
CA ALA A 113 -45.65 2.35 -33.79
C ALA A 113 -45.40 0.95 -33.21
N CYS A 114 -44.25 0.35 -33.47
CA CYS A 114 -43.89 -0.97 -32.96
C CYS A 114 -43.32 -0.82 -31.54
N PRO A 115 -43.84 -1.57 -30.54
CA PRO A 115 -43.45 -1.40 -29.14
C PRO A 115 -41.95 -1.68 -28.91
N THR A 116 -41.34 -2.58 -29.68
CA THR A 116 -39.94 -2.98 -29.47
C THR A 116 -38.91 -2.06 -30.13
N PHE A 117 -39.33 -1.07 -30.93
CA PHE A 117 -38.41 -0.19 -31.65
C PHE A 117 -37.51 0.63 -30.71
N VAL A 118 -38.11 1.36 -29.76
CA VAL A 118 -37.35 2.21 -28.83
C VAL A 118 -36.40 1.41 -27.94
N PRO A 119 -36.82 0.27 -27.33
CA PRO A 119 -35.89 -0.62 -26.63
C PRO A 119 -34.74 -1.13 -27.51
N LEU A 120 -34.99 -1.47 -28.78
CA LEU A 120 -33.93 -1.89 -29.71
C LEU A 120 -32.90 -0.78 -29.92
N CYS A 121 -33.33 0.47 -30.13
CA CYS A 121 -32.44 1.62 -30.24
C CYS A 121 -31.59 1.84 -28.98
N LEU A 122 -32.17 1.64 -27.79
CA LEU A 122 -31.42 1.73 -26.53
C LEU A 122 -30.38 0.62 -26.39
N ILE A 123 -30.71 -0.63 -26.75
CA ILE A 123 -29.74 -1.73 -26.76
C ILE A 123 -28.60 -1.43 -27.74
N ASP A 124 -28.91 -0.86 -28.91
CA ASP A 124 -27.92 -0.45 -29.90
C ASP A 124 -26.90 0.53 -29.30
N MET A 125 -27.37 1.61 -28.68
CA MET A 125 -26.51 2.59 -28.01
C MET A 125 -25.64 1.95 -26.92
N VAL A 126 -26.22 1.11 -26.07
CA VAL A 126 -25.44 0.47 -25.00
C VAL A 126 -24.43 -0.54 -25.57
N ASN A 127 -24.76 -1.22 -26.67
CA ASN A 127 -23.84 -2.14 -27.34
C ASN A 127 -22.62 -1.40 -27.92
N GLU A 128 -22.80 -0.23 -28.53
CA GLU A 128 -21.69 0.60 -29.00
C GLU A 128 -20.76 1.01 -27.85
N ILE A 129 -21.33 1.40 -26.69
CA ILE A 129 -20.55 1.71 -25.48
C ILE A 129 -19.72 0.50 -25.04
N ILE A 130 -20.34 -0.69 -24.99
CA ILE A 130 -19.67 -1.93 -24.58
C ILE A 130 -18.54 -2.28 -25.56
N GLU A 131 -18.75 -2.17 -26.87
CA GLU A 131 -17.73 -2.49 -27.86
C GLU A 131 -16.53 -1.53 -27.76
N HIS A 132 -16.79 -0.22 -27.70
CA HIS A 132 -15.74 0.78 -27.52
C HIS A 132 -14.89 0.49 -26.28
N ASP A 133 -15.53 0.11 -25.18
CA ASP A 133 -14.84 -0.22 -23.93
C ASP A 133 -14.05 -1.52 -23.98
N LEU A 134 -14.55 -2.52 -24.70
CA LEU A 134 -13.84 -3.77 -24.94
C LEU A 134 -12.55 -3.52 -25.72
N GLU A 135 -12.62 -2.65 -26.74
CA GLU A 135 -11.47 -2.27 -27.55
C GLU A 135 -10.48 -1.41 -26.76
N ALA A 136 -10.95 -0.42 -26.01
CA ALA A 136 -10.12 0.34 -25.08
C ALA A 136 -9.45 -0.56 -24.03
N GLY A 137 -10.16 -1.59 -23.56
CA GLY A 137 -9.64 -2.61 -22.67
C GLY A 137 -8.50 -3.43 -23.29
N ARG A 138 -8.68 -3.86 -24.54
CA ARG A 138 -7.65 -4.56 -25.33
C ARG A 138 -6.39 -3.70 -25.49
N ILE A 139 -6.54 -2.41 -25.80
CA ILE A 139 -5.42 -1.48 -25.96
C ILE A 139 -4.67 -1.28 -24.64
N ARG A 140 -5.39 -1.00 -23.54
CA ARG A 140 -4.78 -0.87 -22.20
C ARG A 140 -3.99 -2.12 -21.80
N MET A 141 -4.56 -3.29 -22.08
CA MET A 141 -3.90 -4.56 -21.84
C MET A 141 -2.60 -4.71 -22.62
N HIS A 142 -2.61 -4.34 -23.89
CA HIS A 142 -1.42 -4.38 -24.73
C HIS A 142 -0.33 -3.44 -24.21
N ASN A 143 -0.70 -2.23 -23.77
CA ASN A 143 0.25 -1.28 -23.20
C ASN A 143 0.87 -1.79 -21.89
N ASN A 144 0.08 -2.39 -21.00
CA ASN A 144 0.60 -3.04 -19.78
C ASN A 144 1.56 -4.20 -20.10
N MET A 145 1.29 -4.96 -21.16
CA MET A 145 2.18 -6.04 -21.62
C MET A 145 3.52 -5.50 -22.10
N LEU A 146 3.53 -4.40 -22.87
CA LEU A 146 4.76 -3.75 -23.31
C LEU A 146 5.55 -3.21 -22.11
N GLN A 147 4.86 -2.61 -21.14
CA GLN A 147 5.49 -2.15 -19.89
C GLN A 147 6.09 -3.28 -19.05
N LEU A 148 5.63 -4.53 -19.20
CA LEU A 148 6.19 -5.68 -18.51
C LEU A 148 7.31 -6.37 -19.30
N GLY A 149 7.68 -5.86 -20.48
CA GLY A 149 8.63 -6.52 -21.37
C GLY A 149 8.11 -7.85 -21.95
N LEU A 150 6.80 -8.09 -21.87
CA LEU A 150 6.16 -9.34 -22.29
C LEU A 150 5.75 -9.35 -23.77
N GLY A 151 6.14 -8.33 -24.53
CA GLY A 151 5.87 -8.21 -25.96
C GLY A 151 6.33 -9.43 -26.75
N LYS A 152 5.66 -9.73 -27.87
CA LYS A 152 6.22 -10.70 -28.82
C LYS A 152 7.51 -10.09 -29.38
N SER A 153 8.65 -10.74 -29.14
CA SER A 153 9.89 -10.41 -29.83
C SER A 153 9.63 -10.52 -31.34
N VAL A 154 9.85 -9.44 -32.09
CA VAL A 154 9.89 -9.54 -33.55
C VAL A 154 11.14 -10.37 -33.89
N PRO A 155 11.11 -11.27 -34.90
CA PRO A 155 12.32 -11.99 -35.29
C PRO A 155 13.40 -10.97 -35.68
N GLY A 156 14.45 -10.87 -34.86
CA GLY A 156 15.54 -9.89 -35.02
C GLY A 156 15.69 -8.88 -33.88
N ASP A 157 14.77 -8.83 -32.91
CA ASP A 157 14.94 -7.96 -31.74
C ASP A 157 16.06 -8.47 -30.82
N VAL A 158 16.95 -7.55 -30.44
CA VAL A 158 17.96 -7.76 -29.40
C VAL A 158 17.24 -8.06 -28.09
N TYR A 159 17.65 -9.14 -27.42
CA TYR A 159 17.17 -9.47 -26.08
C TYR A 159 17.37 -8.26 -25.16
N VAL A 160 16.29 -7.54 -24.86
CA VAL A 160 16.35 -6.39 -23.96
C VAL A 160 16.56 -6.95 -22.56
N ASP A 161 17.76 -6.75 -22.02
CA ASP A 161 18.09 -7.09 -20.65
C ASP A 161 17.18 -6.30 -19.70
N CYS A 162 16.16 -7.00 -19.18
CA CYS A 162 15.15 -6.43 -18.29
C CYS A 162 15.67 -6.20 -16.86
N SER A 163 16.94 -6.52 -16.57
CA SER A 163 17.53 -6.37 -15.24
C SER A 163 17.63 -4.91 -14.76
N ASN A 164 17.67 -3.94 -15.68
CA ASN A 164 17.87 -2.51 -15.39
C ASN A 164 16.58 -1.64 -15.43
N HIS A 165 15.41 -2.22 -15.75
CA HIS A 165 14.15 -1.47 -15.67
C HIS A 165 13.49 -1.68 -14.31
N HIS A 166 13.38 -0.61 -13.52
CA HIS A 166 12.55 -0.60 -12.32
C HIS A 166 11.07 -0.61 -12.72
N TYR A 167 10.53 -1.79 -12.95
CA TYR A 167 9.10 -1.98 -13.13
C TYR A 167 8.37 -1.73 -11.81
N ASP A 168 7.42 -0.80 -11.81
CA ASP A 168 6.47 -0.65 -10.71
C ASP A 168 5.31 -1.62 -10.93
N PHE A 169 5.40 -2.77 -10.26
CA PHE A 169 4.41 -3.83 -10.40
C PHE A 169 3.04 -3.46 -9.81
N VAL A 170 2.98 -2.55 -8.83
CA VAL A 170 1.74 -2.26 -8.10
C VAL A 170 0.69 -1.55 -8.99
N PRO A 171 1.01 -0.45 -9.71
CA PRO A 171 0.09 0.18 -10.66
C PRO A 171 -0.35 -0.77 -11.76
N ILE A 172 0.56 -1.60 -12.28
CA ILE A 172 0.27 -2.55 -13.36
C ILE A 172 -0.72 -3.60 -12.88
N THR A 173 -0.49 -4.21 -11.71
CA THR A 173 -1.43 -5.16 -11.11
C THR A 173 -2.79 -4.52 -10.87
N ARG A 174 -2.84 -3.31 -10.29
CA ARG A 174 -4.10 -2.58 -10.09
C ARG A 174 -4.84 -2.32 -11.40
N ALA A 175 -4.13 -1.91 -12.45
CA ALA A 175 -4.70 -1.67 -13.77
C ALA A 175 -5.26 -2.95 -14.41
N LEU A 176 -4.52 -4.07 -14.31
CA LEU A 176 -4.96 -5.37 -14.83
C LEU A 176 -6.16 -5.93 -14.03
N THR A 177 -6.17 -5.78 -12.70
CA THR A 177 -7.31 -6.17 -11.87
C THR A 177 -8.54 -5.33 -12.21
N GLY A 178 -8.40 -4.01 -12.34
CA GLY A 178 -9.47 -3.12 -12.75
C GLY A 178 -10.00 -3.44 -14.16
N LEU A 179 -9.10 -3.77 -15.09
CA LEU A 179 -9.49 -4.24 -16.42
C LEU A 179 -10.29 -5.54 -16.34
N SER A 180 -9.85 -6.52 -15.55
CA SER A 180 -10.56 -7.79 -15.38
C SER A 180 -11.97 -7.59 -14.82
N ALA A 181 -12.14 -6.68 -13.86
CA ALA A 181 -13.46 -6.34 -13.32
C ALA A 181 -14.36 -5.69 -14.39
N ASN A 182 -13.81 -4.79 -15.21
CA ASN A 182 -14.55 -4.18 -16.30
C ASN A 182 -14.99 -5.19 -17.36
N LEU A 183 -14.12 -6.14 -17.72
CA LEU A 183 -14.43 -7.20 -18.67
C LEU A 183 -15.56 -8.12 -18.17
N ALA A 184 -15.60 -8.41 -16.86
CA ALA A 184 -16.70 -9.17 -16.27
C ALA A 184 -18.04 -8.42 -16.35
N LYS A 185 -18.03 -7.08 -16.21
CA LYS A 185 -19.25 -6.26 -16.41
C LYS A 185 -19.71 -6.26 -17.87
N CYS A 186 -18.78 -6.19 -18.82
CA CYS A 186 -19.10 -6.34 -20.24
C CYS A 186 -19.72 -7.71 -20.52
N GLU A 187 -19.18 -8.79 -19.94
CA GLU A 187 -19.72 -10.15 -20.08
C GLU A 187 -21.14 -10.26 -19.49
N LEU A 188 -21.41 -9.66 -18.33
CA LEU A 188 -22.75 -9.61 -17.76
C LEU A 188 -23.74 -8.86 -18.67
N ALA A 189 -23.33 -7.72 -19.24
CA ALA A 189 -24.17 -6.95 -20.18
C ALA A 189 -24.43 -7.74 -21.48
N CYS A 190 -23.38 -8.36 -22.04
CA CYS A 190 -23.37 -9.63 -22.78
C CYS A 190 -24.66 -10.45 -22.70
N GLU A 191 -24.82 -11.05 -21.53
CA GLU A 191 -25.85 -12.02 -21.22
C GLU A 191 -27.21 -11.36 -21.00
N ALA A 192 -27.22 -10.23 -20.31
CA ALA A 192 -28.44 -9.48 -20.03
C ALA A 192 -29.14 -9.01 -21.31
N HIS A 193 -28.41 -8.41 -22.27
CA HIS A 193 -29.03 -7.98 -23.53
C HIS A 193 -29.47 -9.16 -24.39
N SER A 194 -28.75 -10.29 -24.36
CA SER A 194 -29.20 -11.49 -25.08
C SER A 194 -30.59 -11.91 -24.62
N LEU A 195 -30.80 -11.95 -23.29
CA LEU A 195 -32.09 -12.27 -22.69
C LEU A 195 -33.16 -11.23 -23.01
N LEU A 196 -32.81 -9.93 -22.99
CA LEU A 196 -33.73 -8.85 -23.35
C LEU A 196 -34.22 -8.97 -24.80
N LEU A 197 -33.32 -9.28 -25.74
CA LEU A 197 -33.68 -9.47 -27.14
C LEU A 197 -34.64 -10.66 -27.30
N ASP A 198 -34.42 -11.77 -26.59
CA ASP A 198 -35.34 -12.91 -26.59
C ASP A 198 -36.74 -12.53 -26.06
N GLN A 199 -36.80 -11.75 -24.97
CA GLN A 199 -38.07 -11.24 -24.43
C GLN A 199 -38.77 -10.30 -25.41
N MET A 200 -38.02 -9.41 -26.05
CA MET A 200 -38.54 -8.45 -27.03
C MET A 200 -39.05 -9.15 -28.29
N ASP A 201 -38.37 -10.20 -28.76
CA ASP A 201 -38.82 -10.99 -29.89
C ASP A 201 -40.18 -11.65 -29.60
N GLY A 202 -40.33 -12.27 -28.42
CA GLY A 202 -41.61 -12.85 -27.99
C GLY A 202 -42.74 -11.82 -27.87
N GLU A 203 -42.44 -10.60 -27.41
CA GLU A 203 -43.43 -9.52 -27.33
C GLU A 203 -43.81 -8.95 -28.70
N ARG A 204 -42.86 -8.90 -29.65
CA ARG A 204 -43.14 -8.55 -31.04
C ARG A 204 -44.04 -9.58 -31.70
N GLU A 205 -43.80 -10.87 -31.49
CA GLU A 205 -44.66 -11.96 -32.00
C GLU A 205 -46.08 -11.85 -31.44
N LYS A 206 -46.22 -11.67 -30.13
CA LYS A 206 -47.53 -11.45 -29.48
C LYS A 206 -48.25 -10.25 -30.05
N TRP A 207 -47.57 -9.12 -30.18
CA TRP A 207 -48.16 -7.90 -30.76
C TRP A 207 -48.62 -8.15 -32.21
N THR A 208 -47.80 -8.80 -33.02
CA THR A 208 -48.13 -9.12 -34.43
C THR A 208 -49.32 -10.08 -34.55
N SER A 209 -49.47 -11.01 -33.60
CA SER A 209 -50.61 -11.94 -33.55
C SER A 209 -51.95 -11.28 -33.21
N LYS A 210 -51.92 -10.14 -32.48
CA LYS A 210 -53.12 -9.36 -32.14
C LYS A 210 -53.61 -8.48 -33.31
N LEU A 211 -52.82 -8.31 -34.37
CA LEU A 211 -53.19 -7.52 -35.54
C LEU A 211 -54.11 -8.31 -36.48
N ASP A 212 -55.08 -7.60 -37.08
CA ASP A 212 -55.90 -8.14 -38.18
C ASP A 212 -55.06 -8.37 -39.44
N ASP A 213 -55.59 -9.11 -40.42
CA ASP A 213 -54.83 -9.50 -41.62
C ASP A 213 -54.36 -8.28 -42.45
N THR A 214 -55.19 -7.24 -42.55
CA THR A 214 -54.84 -6.00 -43.26
C THR A 214 -53.73 -5.20 -42.58
N GLN A 215 -53.77 -5.12 -41.24
CA GLN A 215 -52.73 -4.50 -40.44
C GLN A 215 -51.46 -5.34 -40.52
N ARG A 216 -51.56 -6.66 -40.43
CA ARG A 216 -50.40 -7.55 -40.50
C ARG A 216 -49.67 -7.40 -41.83
N GLU A 217 -50.38 -7.31 -42.95
CA GLU A 217 -49.78 -7.05 -44.26
C GLU A 217 -49.10 -5.66 -44.30
N ARG A 218 -49.76 -4.62 -43.79
CA ARG A 218 -49.20 -3.26 -43.71
C ARG A 218 -47.92 -3.19 -42.86
N TRP A 219 -47.86 -3.95 -41.77
CA TRP A 219 -46.76 -3.93 -40.80
C TRP A 219 -45.70 -5.02 -41.05
N ALA A 220 -45.90 -5.92 -42.02
CA ALA A 220 -45.02 -7.07 -42.25
C ALA A 220 -43.56 -6.67 -42.51
N GLU A 221 -43.35 -5.69 -43.39
CA GLU A 221 -42.00 -5.19 -43.72
C GLU A 221 -41.32 -4.56 -42.49
N HIS A 222 -42.08 -3.78 -41.72
CA HIS A 222 -41.60 -3.12 -40.50
C HIS A 222 -41.24 -4.14 -39.41
N ALA A 223 -42.08 -5.15 -39.20
CA ALA A 223 -41.82 -6.23 -38.25
C ALA A 223 -40.58 -7.05 -38.66
N ALA A 224 -40.42 -7.33 -39.96
CA ALA A 224 -39.24 -8.01 -40.49
C ALA A 224 -37.96 -7.17 -40.31
N ALA A 225 -38.03 -5.86 -40.56
CA ALA A 225 -36.89 -4.96 -40.33
C ALA A 225 -36.44 -4.95 -38.85
N LEU A 226 -37.38 -4.94 -37.91
CA LEU A 226 -37.09 -5.01 -36.48
C LEU A 226 -36.55 -6.38 -36.04
N GLN A 227 -37.04 -7.46 -36.64
CA GLN A 227 -36.48 -8.80 -36.43
C GLN A 227 -35.02 -8.85 -36.87
N ILE A 228 -34.72 -8.39 -38.09
CA ILE A 228 -33.35 -8.33 -38.62
C ILE A 228 -32.44 -7.49 -37.71
N ARG A 229 -32.93 -6.35 -37.21
CA ARG A 229 -32.16 -5.51 -36.27
C ARG A 229 -31.90 -6.24 -34.94
N SER A 230 -32.92 -6.93 -34.39
CA SER A 230 -32.77 -7.75 -33.18
C SER A 230 -31.73 -8.86 -33.36
N ASP A 231 -31.80 -9.58 -34.49
CA ASP A 231 -30.87 -10.67 -34.81
C ASP A 231 -29.43 -10.17 -34.98
N ARG A 232 -29.22 -9.03 -35.64
CA ARG A 232 -27.88 -8.39 -35.73
C ARG A 232 -27.33 -8.02 -34.35
N LEU A 233 -28.14 -7.44 -33.47
CA LEU A 233 -27.72 -7.12 -32.11
C LEU A 233 -27.35 -8.39 -31.32
N ARG A 234 -28.13 -9.47 -31.51
CA ARG A 234 -27.86 -10.77 -30.91
C ARG A 234 -26.53 -11.35 -31.41
N GLU A 235 -26.28 -11.32 -32.72
CA GLU A 235 -25.01 -11.74 -33.33
C GLU A 235 -23.83 -10.93 -32.79
N TRP A 236 -23.98 -9.61 -32.65
CA TRP A 236 -22.95 -8.74 -32.11
C TRP A 236 -22.61 -9.11 -30.66
N MET A 237 -23.62 -9.37 -29.81
CA MET A 237 -23.42 -9.84 -28.45
C MET A 237 -22.73 -11.21 -28.40
N GLN A 238 -23.10 -12.13 -29.30
CA GLN A 238 -22.45 -13.43 -29.42
C GLN A 238 -20.99 -13.30 -29.87
N GLY A 239 -20.66 -12.32 -30.72
CA GLY A 239 -19.28 -12.00 -31.13
C GLY A 239 -18.43 -11.36 -30.01
N MET A 240 -19.04 -10.56 -29.13
CA MET A 240 -18.34 -9.93 -28.01
C MET A 240 -18.07 -10.88 -26.84
N LYS A 241 -18.96 -11.84 -26.56
CA LYS A 241 -18.78 -12.84 -25.48
C LYS A 241 -17.43 -13.58 -25.50
N PRO A 242 -16.96 -14.19 -26.60
CA PRO A 242 -15.65 -14.85 -26.62
C PRO A 242 -14.49 -13.86 -26.45
N ARG A 243 -14.62 -12.62 -26.93
CA ARG A 243 -13.61 -11.58 -26.77
C ARG A 243 -13.45 -11.18 -25.30
N THR A 244 -14.55 -10.98 -24.57
CA THR A 244 -14.52 -10.68 -23.12
C THR A 244 -13.84 -11.81 -22.34
N LYS A 245 -14.23 -13.07 -22.59
CA LYS A 245 -13.63 -14.26 -21.96
C LYS A 245 -12.14 -14.40 -22.26
N TYR A 246 -11.74 -14.19 -23.51
CA TYR A 246 -10.34 -14.23 -23.92
C TYR A 246 -9.50 -13.16 -23.19
N LEU A 247 -9.96 -11.90 -23.19
CA LEU A 247 -9.24 -10.81 -22.53
C LEU A 247 -9.18 -11.01 -21.01
N ALA A 248 -10.24 -11.53 -20.39
CA ALA A 248 -10.27 -11.82 -18.96
C ALA A 248 -9.24 -12.90 -18.58
N LYS A 249 -9.22 -14.03 -19.31
CA LYS A 249 -8.22 -15.10 -19.11
C LYS A 249 -6.80 -14.59 -19.29
N ARG A 250 -6.58 -13.80 -20.34
CA ARG A 250 -5.27 -13.21 -20.61
C ARG A 250 -4.86 -12.22 -19.50
N SER A 251 -5.81 -11.48 -18.92
CA SER A 251 -5.54 -10.53 -17.84
C SER A 251 -5.15 -11.25 -16.55
N GLN A 252 -5.82 -12.36 -16.25
CA GLN A 252 -5.47 -13.25 -15.14
C GLN A 252 -4.06 -13.83 -15.29
N ALA A 253 -3.68 -14.28 -16.50
CA ALA A 253 -2.34 -14.78 -16.77
C ALA A 253 -1.27 -13.72 -16.50
N TYR A 254 -1.49 -12.46 -16.91
CA TYR A 254 -0.57 -11.37 -16.63
C TYR A 254 -0.49 -11.02 -15.14
N ILE A 255 -1.62 -11.01 -14.42
CA ILE A 255 -1.61 -10.81 -12.96
C ILE A 255 -0.75 -11.89 -12.28
N GLN A 256 -0.92 -13.16 -12.68
CA GLN A 256 -0.13 -14.26 -12.14
C GLN A 256 1.37 -14.10 -12.44
N GLN A 257 1.71 -13.65 -13.65
CA GLN A 257 3.09 -13.42 -14.03
C GLN A 257 3.73 -12.25 -13.26
N VAL A 258 3.01 -11.14 -13.10
CA VAL A 258 3.46 -10.00 -12.30
C VAL A 258 3.71 -10.41 -10.85
N ASN A 259 2.81 -11.19 -10.25
CA ASN A 259 3.00 -11.71 -8.90
C ASN A 259 4.25 -12.60 -8.79
N THR A 260 4.55 -13.38 -9.83
CA THR A 260 5.78 -14.20 -9.88
C THR A 260 7.02 -13.32 -9.94
N PHE A 261 7.01 -12.25 -10.73
CA PHE A 261 8.12 -11.29 -10.79
C PHE A 261 8.31 -10.54 -9.46
N MET A 262 7.23 -10.16 -8.78
CA MET A 262 7.30 -9.58 -7.44
C MET A 262 7.96 -10.55 -6.45
N ALA A 263 7.55 -11.82 -6.42
CA ALA A 263 8.14 -12.82 -5.55
C ALA A 263 9.63 -13.05 -5.85
N GLN A 264 10.03 -13.06 -7.13
CA GLN A 264 11.44 -13.15 -7.51
C GLN A 264 12.26 -11.95 -7.02
N LYS A 265 11.72 -10.74 -7.15
CA LYS A 265 12.35 -9.52 -6.65
C LYS A 265 12.50 -9.53 -5.14
N ASP A 266 11.46 -9.94 -4.41
CA ASP A 266 11.49 -10.04 -2.95
C ASP A 266 12.50 -11.09 -2.48
N ASN A 267 12.59 -12.23 -3.17
CA ASN A 267 13.60 -13.25 -2.90
C ASN A 267 15.02 -12.72 -3.11
N ALA A 268 15.28 -11.97 -4.18
CA ALA A 268 16.58 -11.36 -4.44
C ALA A 268 16.95 -10.32 -3.36
N LEU A 269 16.00 -9.46 -2.96
CA LEU A 269 16.19 -8.50 -1.87
C LEU A 269 16.43 -9.19 -0.52
N ASN A 270 15.74 -10.30 -0.25
CA ASN A 270 15.95 -11.10 0.95
C ASN A 270 17.34 -11.74 0.97
N MET A 271 17.83 -12.25 -0.17
CA MET A 271 19.21 -12.77 -0.28
C MET A 271 20.23 -11.66 -0.03
N GLN A 272 20.06 -10.49 -0.64
CA GLN A 272 20.95 -9.34 -0.42
C GLN A 272 20.95 -8.89 1.05
N THR A 273 19.77 -8.90 1.69
CA THR A 273 19.64 -8.56 3.11
C THR A 273 20.31 -9.61 4.01
N ALA A 274 20.21 -10.90 3.66
CA ALA A 274 20.90 -11.98 4.35
C ALA A 274 22.43 -11.84 4.21
N GLU A 275 22.93 -11.54 3.01
CA GLU A 275 24.35 -11.28 2.77
C GLU A 275 24.86 -10.06 3.55
N ALA A 276 24.10 -8.96 3.57
CA ALA A 276 24.42 -7.78 4.37
C ALA A 276 24.48 -8.11 5.87
N SER A 277 23.53 -8.93 6.35
CA SER A 277 23.50 -9.39 7.74
C SER A 277 24.70 -10.28 8.10
N LEU A 278 25.12 -11.16 7.18
CA LEU A 278 26.33 -11.96 7.35
C LEU A 278 27.59 -11.09 7.40
N ASN A 279 27.69 -10.08 6.54
CA ASN A 279 28.81 -9.15 6.54
C ASN A 279 28.86 -8.32 7.83
N LEU A 280 27.72 -7.84 8.32
CA LEU A 280 27.61 -7.14 9.60
C LEU A 280 28.02 -8.05 10.76
N SER A 281 27.56 -9.30 10.78
CA SER A 281 27.93 -10.28 11.81
C SER A 281 29.44 -10.53 11.81
N ARG A 282 30.04 -10.72 10.63
CA ARG A 282 31.50 -10.88 10.48
C ARG A 282 32.28 -9.66 11.00
N ALA A 283 31.80 -8.46 10.70
CA ALA A 283 32.39 -7.23 11.23
C ALA A 283 32.30 -7.19 12.77
N SER A 284 31.12 -7.48 13.34
CA SER A 284 30.93 -7.57 14.78
C SER A 284 31.83 -8.61 15.46
N TYR A 285 32.08 -9.76 14.82
CA TYR A 285 33.04 -10.75 15.32
C TYR A 285 34.47 -10.22 15.34
N ARG A 286 34.89 -9.49 14.29
CA ARG A 286 36.21 -8.84 14.25
C ARG A 286 36.32 -7.78 15.34
N ASP A 287 35.30 -6.94 15.50
CA ASP A 287 35.26 -5.91 16.55
C ASP A 287 35.37 -6.55 17.94
N SER A 288 34.65 -7.65 18.18
CA SER A 288 34.75 -8.40 19.44
C SER A 288 36.16 -8.96 19.68
N ALA A 289 36.80 -9.50 18.65
CA ALA A 289 38.18 -9.99 18.75
C ALA A 289 39.18 -8.85 19.04
N THR A 290 39.02 -7.70 18.38
CA THR A 290 39.86 -6.52 18.66
C THR A 290 39.62 -5.98 20.07
N MET A 291 38.38 -6.01 20.56
CA MET A 291 38.05 -5.60 21.93
C MET A 291 38.73 -6.50 22.97
N ILE A 292 38.79 -7.81 22.74
CA ILE A 292 39.54 -8.76 23.59
C ILE A 292 41.04 -8.42 23.56
N ALA A 293 41.61 -8.12 22.38
CA ALA A 293 43.01 -7.73 22.27
C ALA A 293 43.29 -6.43 23.03
N ILE A 294 42.46 -5.39 22.85
CA ILE A 294 42.55 -4.12 23.58
C ILE A 294 42.44 -4.33 25.10
N ALA A 295 41.55 -5.22 25.55
CA ALA A 295 41.42 -5.54 26.98
C ALA A 295 42.67 -6.22 27.54
N ASN A 296 43.29 -7.13 26.78
CA ASN A 296 44.55 -7.76 27.15
C ASN A 296 45.71 -6.75 27.19
N ASP A 297 45.81 -5.87 26.21
CA ASP A 297 46.82 -4.79 26.19
C ASP A 297 46.61 -3.83 27.36
N SER A 298 45.37 -3.43 27.63
CA SER A 298 45.01 -2.60 28.78
C SER A 298 45.40 -3.26 30.10
N LYS A 299 45.22 -4.59 30.22
CA LYS A 299 45.68 -5.37 31.38
C LYS A 299 47.20 -5.34 31.50
N GLN A 300 47.95 -5.49 30.40
CA GLN A 300 49.41 -5.42 30.42
C GLN A 300 49.89 -4.02 30.83
N VAL A 301 49.32 -2.96 30.25
CA VAL A 301 49.62 -1.57 30.62
C VAL A 301 49.33 -1.35 32.11
N ALA A 302 48.20 -1.83 32.62
CA ALA A 302 47.89 -1.74 34.05
C ALA A 302 48.91 -2.48 34.93
N LEU A 303 49.38 -3.67 34.51
CA LEU A 303 50.41 -4.42 35.23
C LEU A 303 51.76 -3.69 35.21
N VAL A 304 52.19 -3.18 34.06
CA VAL A 304 53.43 -2.40 33.94
C VAL A 304 53.35 -1.13 34.79
N THR A 305 52.22 -0.41 34.71
CA THR A 305 51.98 0.79 35.53
C THR A 305 51.99 0.46 37.02
N SER A 306 51.46 -0.71 37.43
CA SER A 306 51.50 -1.14 38.84
C SER A 306 52.92 -1.46 39.34
N LYS A 307 53.76 -2.04 38.47
CA LYS A 307 55.18 -2.27 38.76
C LYS A 307 55.95 -0.95 38.81
N ASP A 308 55.70 -0.05 37.86
CA ASP A 308 56.30 1.29 37.85
C ASP A 308 55.91 2.10 39.09
N SER A 309 54.65 1.99 39.53
CA SER A 309 54.20 2.54 40.81
C SER A 309 54.97 1.97 42.02
N SER A 310 55.43 0.72 41.95
CA SER A 310 56.26 0.11 43.00
C SER A 310 57.68 0.66 42.98
N SER A 311 58.27 0.87 41.79
CA SER A 311 59.56 1.56 41.64
C SER A 311 59.49 3.00 42.16
N MET A 312 58.40 3.72 41.86
CA MET A 312 58.15 5.07 42.37
C MET A 312 58.11 5.11 43.90
N PHE A 313 57.51 4.09 44.53
CA PHE A 313 57.51 3.95 45.99
C PHE A 313 58.93 3.78 46.56
N ILE A 314 59.80 3.00 45.90
CA ILE A 314 61.19 2.81 46.34
C ILE A 314 61.95 4.13 46.31
N ILE A 315 61.86 4.88 45.21
CA ILE A 315 62.53 6.19 45.08
C ILE A 315 62.02 7.15 46.15
N ALA A 316 60.70 7.25 46.33
CA ALA A 316 60.11 8.10 47.37
C ALA A 316 60.59 7.70 48.78
N THR A 317 60.68 6.40 49.06
CA THR A 317 61.20 5.89 50.35
C THR A 317 62.66 6.27 50.56
N LEU A 318 63.51 6.14 49.54
CA LEU A 318 64.91 6.57 49.60
C LEU A 318 65.01 8.07 49.90
N THR A 319 64.22 8.91 49.23
CA THR A 319 64.22 10.36 49.51
C THR A 319 63.81 10.66 50.94
N LEU A 320 62.81 9.97 51.50
CA LEU A 320 62.37 10.13 52.88
C LEU A 320 63.43 9.69 53.91
N VAL A 321 64.24 8.68 53.60
CA VAL A 321 65.33 8.22 54.47
C VAL A 321 66.51 9.20 54.44
N PHE A 322 66.84 9.77 53.28
CA PHE A 322 67.97 10.69 53.15
C PHE A 322 67.67 12.13 53.55
N LEU A 323 66.42 12.58 53.52
CA LEU A 323 66.06 13.97 53.84
C LEU A 323 66.46 14.41 55.26
N PRO A 324 66.23 13.63 56.34
CA PRO A 324 66.55 14.06 57.72
C PRO A 324 68.07 14.17 58.00
N PRO A 325 68.92 13.20 57.60
CA PRO A 325 70.37 13.33 57.70
C PRO A 325 70.90 14.52 56.90
N THR A 326 70.36 14.77 55.70
CA THR A 326 70.83 15.87 54.87
C THR A 326 70.47 17.23 55.47
N PHE A 327 69.24 17.37 56.01
CA PHE A 327 68.81 18.59 56.69
C PHE A 327 69.63 18.89 57.94
N THR A 328 69.88 17.87 58.77
CA THR A 328 70.72 18.00 59.97
C THR A 328 72.17 18.32 59.61
N ALA A 329 72.77 17.62 58.63
CA ALA A 329 74.10 17.95 58.12
C ALA A 329 74.21 19.40 57.64
N THR A 330 73.18 19.90 56.95
CA THR A 330 73.13 21.30 56.48
C THR A 330 73.04 22.26 57.68
N LEU A 331 72.18 22.00 58.66
CA LEU A 331 72.07 22.82 59.87
C LEU A 331 73.39 22.87 60.65
N PHE A 332 74.07 21.73 60.82
CA PHE A 332 75.37 21.65 61.49
C PHE A 332 76.52 22.24 60.64
N SER A 333 76.37 22.32 59.31
CA SER A 333 77.31 22.99 58.41
C SER A 333 77.18 24.51 58.42
N THR A 334 76.06 25.06 58.90
CA THR A 334 75.95 26.50 59.13
C THR A 334 76.76 26.90 60.36
N GLN A 335 77.37 28.09 60.33
CA GLN A 335 78.28 28.59 61.39
C GLN A 335 77.62 28.84 62.77
N PHE A 336 76.40 28.35 62.98
CA PHE A 336 75.67 28.46 64.25
C PHE A 336 76.28 27.65 65.40
N PHE A 337 77.15 26.67 65.11
CA PHE A 337 77.88 25.87 66.12
C PHE A 337 79.30 26.38 66.44
N ASP A 338 79.64 27.59 66.03
CA ASP A 338 80.89 28.25 66.40
C ASP A 338 80.65 29.35 67.45
N LEU A 339 80.15 28.95 68.63
CA LEU A 339 79.85 29.86 69.74
C LEU A 339 80.63 29.45 71.01
N LYS A 340 81.87 29.96 71.06
CA LYS A 340 82.74 30.22 72.23
C LYS A 340 82.74 29.19 73.37
N ALA A 341 83.77 28.34 73.41
CA ALA A 341 84.44 27.99 74.65
C ALA A 341 85.92 27.75 74.35
N ASP A 342 86.76 28.56 74.99
CA ASP A 342 88.22 28.56 74.90
C ASP A 342 88.84 27.18 75.19
N THR A 343 90.02 27.00 74.59
CA THR A 343 91.08 26.03 74.89
C THR A 343 90.96 24.62 74.29
N GLU A 344 91.78 24.42 73.24
CA GLU A 344 92.46 23.19 72.83
C GLU A 344 91.78 21.84 73.10
N SER A 345 90.91 21.44 72.16
CA SER A 345 90.93 20.06 71.65
C SER A 345 90.41 20.08 70.22
N MET A 346 91.23 19.68 69.26
CA MET A 346 90.87 19.53 67.84
C MET A 346 89.98 18.29 67.59
N THR A 347 88.99 18.09 68.46
CA THR A 347 87.86 17.18 68.32
C THR A 347 86.80 17.69 69.28
N SER A 348 85.88 18.53 68.79
CA SER A 348 84.76 19.02 69.61
C SER A 348 84.05 17.82 70.25
N SER A 349 84.08 17.76 71.59
CA SER A 349 83.41 16.75 72.44
C SER A 349 81.90 16.65 72.19
N ARG A 350 81.33 17.53 71.35
CA ARG A 350 79.91 17.59 70.99
C ARG A 350 79.55 16.87 69.68
N PHE A 351 80.44 16.06 69.09
CA PHE A 351 80.10 15.16 67.97
C PHE A 351 78.91 14.24 68.31
N TRP A 352 78.72 13.92 69.59
CA TRP A 352 77.56 13.16 70.06
C TRP A 352 76.22 13.88 69.84
N LEU A 353 76.20 15.23 69.77
CA LEU A 353 74.99 16.02 69.54
C LEU A 353 74.42 15.79 68.13
N TYR A 354 75.28 15.55 67.13
CA TYR A 354 74.85 15.16 65.78
C TYR A 354 74.03 13.87 65.84
N TRP A 355 74.53 12.85 66.54
CA TRP A 355 73.80 11.58 66.71
C TRP A 355 72.54 11.74 67.58
N ALA A 356 72.61 12.56 68.63
CA ALA A 356 71.50 12.83 69.54
C ALA A 356 70.32 13.56 68.89
N VAL A 357 70.54 14.39 67.86
CA VAL A 357 69.48 15.10 67.12
C VAL A 357 69.06 14.31 65.86
N THR A 358 70.02 13.78 65.12
CA THR A 358 69.76 13.12 63.84
C THR A 358 68.95 11.84 64.02
N VAL A 359 69.30 10.98 64.99
CA VAL A 359 68.60 9.70 65.22
C VAL A 359 67.12 9.90 65.55
N PRO A 360 66.72 10.71 66.56
CA PRO A 360 65.30 10.90 66.86
C PRO A 360 64.55 11.60 65.73
N LEU A 361 65.17 12.55 65.03
CA LEU A 361 64.53 13.19 63.88
C LEU A 361 64.24 12.17 62.77
N THR A 362 65.18 11.27 62.48
CA THR A 362 65.02 10.19 61.51
C THR A 362 63.88 9.26 61.92
N VAL A 363 63.81 8.89 63.21
CA VAL A 363 62.73 8.07 63.77
C VAL A 363 61.37 8.76 63.63
N VAL A 364 61.27 10.06 63.89
CA VAL A 364 60.02 10.83 63.76
C VAL A 364 59.57 10.88 62.30
N THR A 365 60.47 11.15 61.34
CA THR A 365 60.12 11.14 59.91
C THR A 365 59.67 9.76 59.43
N LEU A 366 60.36 8.69 59.82
CA LEU A 366 59.95 7.32 59.45
C LEU A 366 58.63 6.92 60.12
N ALA A 367 58.43 7.27 61.40
CA ALA A 367 57.19 7.00 62.11
C ALA A 367 56.00 7.77 61.50
N SER A 368 56.18 9.03 61.14
CA SER A 368 55.15 9.84 60.48
C SER A 368 54.78 9.29 59.10
N ALA A 369 55.77 8.87 58.30
CA ALA A 369 55.54 8.25 56.99
C ALA A 369 54.84 6.89 57.13
N ALA A 370 55.29 6.04 58.06
CA ALA A 370 54.67 4.75 58.33
C ALA A 370 53.23 4.88 58.82
N PHE A 371 52.97 5.87 59.69
CA PHE A 371 51.62 6.19 60.16
C PHE A 371 50.72 6.63 59.00
N PHE A 372 51.21 7.53 58.13
CA PHE A 372 50.47 8.02 56.97
C PHE A 372 50.16 6.90 55.95
N TRP A 373 51.13 6.01 55.68
CA TRP A 373 50.91 4.85 54.82
C TRP A 373 49.93 3.84 55.42
N LYS A 374 50.03 3.52 56.71
CA LYS A 374 49.09 2.61 57.39
C LYS A 374 47.66 3.16 57.35
N MET A 375 47.50 4.48 57.50
CA MET A 375 46.20 5.14 57.43
C MET A 375 45.61 5.12 56.01
N ARG A 376 46.45 5.29 54.97
CA ARG A 376 46.06 5.15 53.56
C ARG A 376 45.73 3.71 53.17
N TYR A 377 46.49 2.72 53.65
CA TYR A 377 46.25 1.29 53.38
C TYR A 377 44.90 0.81 53.92
N LYS A 378 44.52 1.22 55.14
CA LYS A 378 43.18 0.88 55.69
C LYS A 378 42.02 1.42 54.85
N LYS A 379 42.17 2.60 54.22
CA LYS A 379 41.13 3.17 53.33
C LYS A 379 41.08 2.51 51.93
N PHE A 380 42.18 1.90 51.47
CA PHE A 380 42.23 1.18 50.19
C PHE A 380 41.84 -0.30 50.32
N GLY A 381 42.27 -0.99 51.39
CA GLY A 381 41.97 -2.41 51.62
C GLY A 381 40.47 -2.71 51.72
N GLY A 382 39.70 -1.85 52.41
CA GLY A 382 38.25 -2.00 52.51
C GLY A 382 37.49 -1.83 51.17
N ARG A 383 38.14 -1.34 50.11
CA ARG A 383 37.55 -1.17 48.78
C ARG A 383 37.81 -2.38 47.87
N LEU A 384 38.93 -3.08 48.06
CA LEU A 384 39.29 -4.30 47.32
C LEU A 384 38.52 -5.53 47.83
N GLU A 385 38.33 -5.63 49.15
CA GLU A 385 37.60 -6.74 49.78
C GLU A 385 36.11 -6.75 49.38
N ARG A 386 35.50 -5.56 49.25
CA ARG A 386 34.13 -5.43 48.70
C ARG A 386 34.03 -5.81 47.23
N ARG A 387 35.06 -5.52 46.41
CA ARG A 387 35.08 -5.91 44.98
C ARG A 387 35.26 -7.42 44.79
N GLY A 388 36.10 -8.07 45.60
CA GLY A 388 36.30 -9.52 45.55
C GLY A 388 35.04 -10.31 45.93
N SER A 389 34.31 -9.85 46.95
CA SER A 389 33.01 -10.43 47.33
C SER A 389 31.97 -10.31 46.22
N TRP A 390 31.90 -9.18 45.52
CA TRP A 390 30.98 -8.97 44.39
C TRP A 390 31.27 -9.88 43.20
N VAL A 391 32.55 -10.05 42.83
CA VAL A 391 32.96 -10.92 41.70
C VAL A 391 32.68 -12.39 41.99
N SER A 392 32.96 -12.86 43.21
CA SER A 392 32.63 -14.23 43.63
C SER A 392 31.12 -14.51 43.60
N SER A 393 30.29 -13.49 43.83
CA SER A 393 28.84 -13.64 43.77
C SER A 393 28.31 -13.70 42.33
N MET A 394 28.96 -13.04 41.37
CA MET A 394 28.61 -13.15 39.94
C MET A 394 29.02 -14.51 39.37
N GLU A 395 30.20 -15.02 39.72
CA GLU A 395 30.72 -16.31 39.23
C GLU A 395 29.85 -17.50 39.68
N LYS A 396 29.27 -17.43 40.89
CA LYS A 396 28.32 -18.44 41.40
C LYS A 396 26.92 -18.35 40.77
N GLY A 397 26.58 -17.25 40.09
CA GLY A 397 25.29 -17.05 39.44
C GLY A 397 25.23 -17.46 37.96
N VAL A 398 26.37 -17.82 37.34
CA VAL A 398 26.48 -18.10 35.89
C VAL A 398 26.63 -19.60 35.59
N HIS A 399 26.01 -20.45 36.40
CA HIS A 399 25.75 -21.85 36.03
C HIS A 399 24.31 -21.97 35.54
N TRP A 400 24.08 -21.72 34.25
CA TRP A 400 22.88 -22.18 33.56
C TRP A 400 23.02 -23.67 33.26
N GLN A 401 22.08 -24.47 33.79
CA GLN A 401 21.91 -25.87 33.41
C GLN A 401 21.35 -25.94 31.97
N PRO A 402 21.74 -26.97 31.19
CA PRO A 402 21.40 -27.08 29.77
C PRO A 402 19.90 -27.24 29.49
#